data_AF-A0A1C4B3I5-F1
#
_entry.id   AF-A0A1C4B3I5-F1
#
_cell.length_a   1.000
_cell.length_b   1.000
_cell.length_c   1.000
_cell.angle_alpha   90.00
_cell.angle_beta   90.00
_cell.angle_gamma   90.00
#
_symmetry.space_group_name_H-M   'P 1'
#
loop_
_entity.id
_entity.type
_entity.pdbx_description
1 polymer ?
#
loop_
_entity_poly.entity_id
_entity_poly.type
_entity_poly.pdbx_seq_one_letter_code
_entity_poly.pdbx_strand_id
1 'polypeptide(L)'
;MQEKTIMLCNKAILLSTILLFSATAMAEKIVCPTTLQIKNKPHRLSDVSLFSGPPEERGELIPDTEDDTVWTIRGYPFYDSTGEVPFYLVCKYKGTKETVTLKVPDSAKKCSAWLEGGINHLFAACE
;
A
#
# COMPACT_ATOMS: atom_id res chain seq x y z
N MET A 1 9.13 -77.10 19.47
CA MET A 1 7.92 -76.50 20.04
C MET A 1 7.91 -75.02 19.65
N GLN A 2 7.01 -74.66 18.73
CA GLN A 2 6.51 -73.30 18.38
C GLN A 2 7.51 -72.21 17.91
N GLU A 3 7.62 -72.14 16.58
CA GLU A 3 7.54 -70.97 15.68
C GLU A 3 7.27 -69.58 16.33
N LYS A 4 8.11 -68.58 16.02
CA LYS A 4 7.72 -67.17 16.08
C LYS A 4 8.05 -66.47 14.76
N THR A 5 6.97 -65.97 14.19
CA THR A 5 6.79 -65.41 12.87
C THR A 5 7.67 -64.20 12.59
N ILE A 6 8.18 -64.20 11.36
CA ILE A 6 8.90 -63.14 10.67
C ILE A 6 8.03 -61.87 10.63
N MET A 7 8.55 -60.75 11.12
CA MET A 7 8.01 -59.42 10.79
C MET A 7 9.04 -58.71 9.91
N LEU A 8 8.83 -58.79 8.60
CA LEU A 8 9.60 -58.06 7.59
C LEU A 8 9.44 -56.55 7.86
N CYS A 9 10.53 -55.89 8.26
CA CYS A 9 10.57 -54.44 8.39
C CYS A 9 10.58 -53.84 6.96
N ASN A 10 9.40 -53.42 6.52
CA ASN A 10 9.15 -52.85 5.21
C ASN A 10 9.94 -51.53 5.05
N LYS A 11 10.85 -51.47 4.07
CA LYS A 11 11.58 -50.25 3.71
C LYS A 11 10.62 -49.26 3.01
N ALA A 12 9.84 -48.53 3.79
CA ALA A 12 9.13 -47.36 3.30
C ALA A 12 10.07 -46.15 3.40
N ILE A 13 10.79 -45.85 2.31
CA ILE A 13 11.52 -44.59 2.16
C ILE A 13 10.46 -43.51 1.95
N LEU A 14 10.09 -42.81 3.03
CA LEU A 14 9.27 -41.61 2.99
C LEU A 14 10.12 -40.45 2.43
N LEU A 15 9.97 -40.17 1.14
CA LEU A 15 10.48 -38.95 0.51
C LEU A 15 9.63 -37.76 0.96
N SER A 16 10.05 -37.05 2.00
CA SER A 16 9.45 -35.78 2.40
C SER A 16 9.88 -34.67 1.45
N THR A 17 8.99 -34.27 0.54
CA THR A 17 9.12 -33.03 -0.23
C THR A 17 8.76 -31.84 0.65
N ILE A 18 9.76 -31.19 1.24
CA ILE A 18 9.58 -29.92 1.95
C ILE A 18 9.31 -28.85 0.89
N LEU A 19 8.04 -28.46 0.72
CA LEU A 19 7.66 -27.26 -0.04
C LEU A 19 8.06 -26.03 0.78
N LEU A 20 9.21 -25.45 0.46
CA LEU A 20 9.60 -24.13 0.94
C LEU A 20 8.74 -23.08 0.22
N PHE A 21 7.61 -22.70 0.82
CA PHE A 21 6.86 -21.53 0.38
C PHE A 21 7.66 -20.28 0.77
N SER A 22 8.45 -19.77 -0.17
CA SER A 22 9.04 -18.43 -0.04
C SER A 22 7.92 -17.41 -0.18
N ALA A 23 7.42 -16.87 0.94
CA ALA A 23 6.52 -15.73 0.92
C ALA A 23 7.30 -14.50 0.42
N THR A 24 7.05 -14.09 -0.83
CA THR A 24 7.51 -12.79 -1.31
C THR A 24 6.63 -11.73 -0.67
N ALA A 25 7.15 -10.99 0.31
CA ALA A 25 6.49 -9.79 0.82
C ALA A 25 6.54 -8.72 -0.28
N MET A 26 5.45 -8.56 -1.03
CA MET A 26 5.28 -7.41 -1.91
C MET A 26 4.98 -6.19 -1.04
N ALA A 27 5.71 -5.08 -1.24
CA ALA A 27 5.33 -3.81 -0.66
C ALA A 27 3.90 -3.48 -1.12
N GLU A 28 3.01 -3.26 -0.17
CA GLU A 28 1.59 -3.02 -0.47
C GLU A 28 1.47 -1.66 -1.13
N LYS A 29 1.03 -1.64 -2.39
CA LYS A 29 0.81 -0.41 -3.15
C LYS A 29 -0.65 0.03 -3.00
N ILE A 30 -0.85 1.28 -2.62
CA ILE A 30 -2.17 1.91 -2.65
C ILE A 30 -2.25 2.93 -3.77
N VAL A 31 -3.44 3.07 -4.37
CA VAL A 31 -3.67 3.96 -5.52
C VAL A 31 -4.97 4.73 -5.30
N CYS A 32 -4.95 6.05 -5.51
CA CYS A 32 -6.16 6.85 -5.55
C CYS A 32 -7.06 6.39 -6.72
N PRO A 33 -8.36 6.12 -6.49
CA PRO A 33 -9.28 5.93 -7.59
C PRO A 33 -9.25 7.15 -8.53
N THR A 34 -9.13 6.92 -9.84
CA THR A 34 -9.10 8.01 -10.82
C THR A 34 -10.46 8.70 -10.96
N THR A 35 -11.53 8.05 -10.49
CA THR A 35 -12.91 8.54 -10.52
C THR A 35 -13.65 8.10 -9.26
N LEU A 36 -14.44 9.02 -8.68
CA LEU A 36 -15.40 8.75 -7.61
C LEU A 36 -16.83 8.89 -8.13
N GLN A 37 -17.71 7.95 -7.77
CA GLN A 37 -19.12 8.00 -8.15
C GLN A 37 -19.97 8.61 -7.03
N ILE A 38 -20.64 9.73 -7.32
CA ILE A 38 -21.54 10.40 -6.36
C ILE A 38 -22.89 10.59 -7.03
N LYS A 39 -23.95 9.96 -6.49
CA LYS A 39 -25.31 10.02 -7.06
C LYS A 39 -25.32 9.73 -8.58
N ASN A 40 -24.60 8.68 -8.99
CA ASN A 40 -24.42 8.24 -10.39
C ASN A 40 -23.74 9.26 -11.32
N LYS A 41 -23.01 10.23 -10.77
CA LYS A 41 -22.17 11.15 -11.53
C LYS A 41 -20.69 10.86 -11.26
N PRO A 42 -19.87 10.70 -12.31
CA PRO A 42 -18.44 10.49 -12.14
C PRO A 42 -17.74 11.82 -11.85
N HIS A 43 -16.95 11.85 -10.79
CA HIS A 43 -16.06 12.96 -10.44
C HIS A 43 -14.62 12.48 -10.59
N ARG A 44 -13.83 13.16 -11.41
CA ARG A 44 -12.45 12.77 -11.70
C ARG A 44 -11.51 13.23 -10.59
N LEU A 45 -10.49 12.44 -10.31
CA LEU A 45 -9.39 12.85 -9.43
C LEU A 45 -8.79 14.15 -9.98
N SER A 46 -8.58 15.13 -9.11
CA SER A 46 -8.08 16.45 -9.50
C SER A 46 -6.95 16.97 -8.65
N ASP A 47 -6.83 16.48 -7.42
CA ASP A 47 -5.79 16.90 -6.48
C ASP A 47 -5.58 15.81 -5.42
N VAL A 48 -4.42 15.80 -4.78
CA VAL A 48 -4.02 14.82 -3.77
C VAL A 48 -3.19 15.48 -2.69
N SER A 49 -3.45 15.10 -1.44
CA SER A 49 -2.73 15.56 -0.27
C SER A 49 -2.21 14.38 0.54
N LEU A 50 -1.03 14.54 1.14
CA LEU A 50 -0.49 13.59 2.10
C LEU A 50 -0.52 14.20 3.50
N PHE A 51 -0.97 13.44 4.49
CA PHE A 51 -1.04 13.88 5.89
C PHE A 51 -0.19 12.98 6.78
N SER A 52 0.47 13.57 7.78
CA SER A 52 1.19 12.83 8.83
C SER A 52 0.25 12.50 9.99
N GLY A 53 -0.74 11.64 9.73
CA GLY A 53 -1.82 11.24 10.65
C GLY A 53 -3.20 11.51 10.05
N PRO A 54 -4.29 11.23 10.79
CA PRO A 54 -5.64 11.48 10.30
C PRO A 54 -5.81 12.94 9.83
N PRO A 55 -6.42 13.22 8.67
CA PRO A 55 -6.52 14.57 8.11
C PRO A 55 -7.21 15.60 9.02
N GLU A 56 -8.09 15.14 9.91
CA GLU A 56 -8.81 15.97 10.88
C GLU A 56 -7.98 16.35 12.11
N GLU A 57 -6.86 15.66 12.35
CA GLU A 57 -6.04 15.84 13.56
C GLU A 57 -4.71 16.55 13.28
N ARG A 58 -4.20 16.47 12.05
CA ARG A 58 -2.81 16.84 11.73
C ARG A 58 -2.66 17.54 10.39
N GLY A 59 -1.48 18.14 10.19
CA GLY A 59 -1.18 18.99 9.04
C GLY A 59 -0.89 18.21 7.76
N GLU A 60 -1.29 18.81 6.64
CA GLU A 60 -0.91 18.42 5.28
C GLU A 60 0.60 18.62 5.07
N LEU A 61 1.23 17.66 4.41
CA LEU A 61 2.65 17.65 4.09
C LEU A 61 2.89 18.28 2.72
N ILE A 62 3.91 19.11 2.64
CA ILE A 62 4.37 19.70 1.39
C ILE A 62 5.20 18.64 0.63
N PRO A 63 5.01 18.48 -0.70
CA PRO A 63 5.88 17.64 -1.53
C PRO A 63 7.36 18.05 -1.43
N ASP A 64 8.25 17.09 -1.64
CA ASP A 64 9.70 17.28 -1.61
C ASP A 64 10.20 18.16 -2.78
N THR A 65 9.47 18.17 -3.90
CA THR A 65 9.82 18.89 -5.13
C THR A 65 8.69 19.80 -5.60
N GLU A 66 9.03 20.93 -6.22
CA GLU A 66 8.04 21.88 -6.75
C GLU A 66 7.43 21.40 -8.07
N ASP A 67 8.20 20.70 -8.91
CA ASP A 67 7.79 20.29 -10.26
C ASP A 67 7.03 18.96 -10.28
N ASP A 68 7.37 18.04 -9.38
CA ASP A 68 6.72 16.74 -9.23
C ASP A 68 6.09 16.65 -7.83
N THR A 69 4.85 16.21 -7.75
CA THR A 69 4.19 16.00 -6.45
C THR A 69 4.67 14.67 -5.86
N VAL A 70 5.84 14.67 -5.23
CA VAL A 70 6.48 13.50 -4.61
C VAL A 70 6.71 13.75 -3.12
N TRP A 71 6.43 12.75 -2.29
CA TRP A 71 6.73 12.75 -0.86
C TRP A 71 7.53 11.51 -0.47
N THR A 72 8.70 11.71 0.14
CA THR A 72 9.55 10.63 0.65
C THR A 72 9.22 10.34 2.10
N ILE A 73 8.52 9.24 2.36
CA ILE A 73 7.99 8.89 3.70
C ILE A 73 9.10 8.68 4.72
N ARG A 74 10.16 7.95 4.34
CA ARG A 74 11.31 7.67 5.21
C ARG A 74 12.25 8.86 5.40
N GLY A 75 11.98 10.00 4.77
CA GLY A 75 12.76 11.23 4.91
C GLY A 75 12.32 12.13 6.07
N TYR A 76 11.16 11.86 6.68
CA TYR A 76 10.64 12.73 7.73
C TYR A 76 11.25 12.42 9.11
N PRO A 77 11.88 13.40 9.78
CA PRO A 77 12.60 13.22 11.06
C PRO A 77 11.70 12.92 12.27
N PHE A 78 10.39 12.80 12.07
CA PHE A 78 9.41 12.41 13.09
C PHE A 78 8.98 10.94 12.99
N TYR A 79 9.47 10.22 11.97
CA TYR A 79 9.11 8.82 11.73
C TYR A 79 9.64 7.86 12.81
N ASP A 80 10.73 8.23 13.48
CA ASP A 80 11.52 7.33 14.34
C ASP A 80 11.38 7.59 15.85
N SER A 81 10.78 8.71 16.29
CA SER A 81 10.98 9.17 17.68
C SER A 81 9.78 9.07 18.63
N THR A 82 8.54 8.80 18.20
CA THR A 82 7.40 8.84 19.16
C THR A 82 6.26 7.81 18.95
N GLY A 83 6.48 6.79 18.12
CA GLY A 83 5.43 5.84 17.72
C GLY A 83 4.90 6.22 16.34
N GLU A 84 4.89 5.25 15.43
CA GLU A 84 4.61 5.43 14.00
C GLU A 84 3.27 6.13 13.78
N VAL A 85 3.31 7.43 13.48
CA VAL A 85 2.11 8.15 13.07
C VAL A 85 1.86 7.76 11.62
N PRO A 86 0.76 7.06 11.32
CA PRO A 86 0.52 6.58 9.97
C PRO A 86 0.27 7.76 9.03
N PHE A 87 0.72 7.63 7.79
CA PHE A 87 0.40 8.61 6.77
C PHE A 87 -0.95 8.31 6.13
N TYR A 88 -1.62 9.35 5.64
CA TYR A 88 -2.89 9.23 4.93
C TYR A 88 -2.84 9.98 3.61
N LEU A 89 -3.19 9.28 2.53
CA LEU A 89 -3.34 9.85 1.20
C LEU A 89 -4.80 10.25 0.99
N VAL A 90 -5.06 11.54 0.80
CA VAL A 90 -6.40 12.08 0.58
C VAL A 90 -6.57 12.42 -0.89
N CYS A 91 -7.43 11.67 -1.57
CA CYS A 91 -7.78 11.83 -2.97
C CYS A 91 -8.96 12.82 -3.10
N LYS A 92 -8.76 13.94 -3.79
CA LYS A 92 -9.77 15.00 -3.97
C LYS A 92 -10.32 14.99 -5.39
N TYR A 93 -11.63 15.14 -5.51
CA TYR A 93 -12.32 14.97 -6.78
C TYR A 93 -12.96 16.26 -7.28
N LYS A 94 -12.89 16.48 -8.60
CA LYS A 94 -13.34 17.72 -9.24
C LYS A 94 -14.84 17.94 -9.04
N GLY A 95 -15.20 19.16 -8.65
CA GLY A 95 -16.60 19.59 -8.54
C GLY A 95 -17.37 18.96 -7.38
N THR A 96 -16.67 18.44 -6.38
CA THR A 96 -17.27 17.90 -5.14
C THR A 96 -16.37 18.20 -3.94
N LYS A 97 -16.94 18.12 -2.72
CA LYS A 97 -16.20 18.15 -1.45
C LYS A 97 -15.89 16.75 -0.92
N GLU A 98 -16.50 15.71 -1.50
CA GLU A 98 -16.23 14.33 -1.13
C GLU A 98 -14.79 13.94 -1.47
N THR A 99 -14.17 13.18 -0.58
CA THR A 99 -12.79 12.69 -0.72
C THR A 99 -12.73 11.19 -0.47
N VAL A 100 -11.65 10.56 -0.91
CA VAL A 100 -11.30 9.20 -0.49
C VAL A 100 -10.01 9.30 0.31
N THR A 101 -10.05 8.82 1.56
CA THR A 101 -8.90 8.80 2.45
C THR A 101 -8.37 7.37 2.55
N LEU A 102 -7.11 7.18 2.16
CA LEU A 102 -6.43 5.89 2.18
C LEU A 102 -5.33 5.93 3.24
N LYS A 103 -5.29 4.95 4.14
CA LYS A 103 -4.13 4.77 5.03
C LYS A 103 -2.95 4.28 4.19
N VAL A 104 -1.82 4.98 4.27
CA VAL A 104 -0.59 4.58 3.60
C VAL A 104 0.00 3.37 4.33
N PRO A 105 0.36 2.28 3.62
CA PRO A 105 0.99 1.12 4.25
C PRO A 105 2.34 1.49 4.86
N ASP A 106 2.68 0.91 6.01
CA ASP A 106 3.95 1.19 6.71
C ASP A 106 5.18 0.76 5.89
N SER A 107 4.97 -0.14 4.91
CA SER A 107 5.99 -0.57 3.95
C SER A 107 6.31 0.46 2.86
N ALA A 108 5.42 1.43 2.62
CA ALA A 108 5.58 2.43 1.57
C ALA A 108 6.75 3.36 1.86
N LYS A 109 7.55 3.63 0.83
CA LYS A 109 8.73 4.49 0.92
C LYS A 109 8.45 5.87 0.35
N LYS A 110 7.52 5.97 -0.59
CA LYS A 110 7.15 7.22 -1.26
C LYS A 110 5.66 7.25 -1.56
N CYS A 111 5.14 8.46 -1.64
CA CYS A 111 3.89 8.77 -2.31
C CYS A 111 4.20 9.70 -3.49
N SER A 112 3.42 9.60 -4.56
CA SER A 112 3.58 10.48 -5.71
C SER A 112 2.26 10.69 -6.43
N ALA A 113 2.12 11.84 -7.07
CA ALA A 113 1.07 12.13 -8.04
C ALA A 113 1.68 12.62 -9.36
N TRP A 114 1.14 12.15 -10.48
CA TRP A 114 1.63 12.47 -11.81
C TRP A 114 0.47 12.54 -12.82
N LEU A 115 0.70 13.27 -13.91
CA LEU A 115 -0.20 13.27 -15.06
C LEU A 115 0.24 12.18 -16.03
N GLU A 116 -0.70 11.38 -16.53
CA GLU A 116 -0.42 10.37 -17.55
C GLU A 116 -1.38 10.50 -18.73
N GLY A 117 -0.84 10.43 -19.95
CA GLY A 117 -1.57 10.56 -21.21
C GLY A 117 -1.78 12.00 -21.70
N GLY A 118 -2.27 12.14 -22.95
CA GLY A 118 -2.51 13.44 -23.61
C GLY A 118 -3.77 14.18 -23.15
N ILE A 119 -4.59 13.54 -22.32
CA ILE A 119 -5.68 14.13 -21.56
C ILE A 119 -5.17 14.14 -20.12
N ASN A 120 -5.15 15.30 -19.45
CA ASN A 120 -4.62 15.50 -18.10
C ASN A 120 -5.33 14.62 -17.04
N HIS A 121 -5.01 13.33 -16.99
CA HIS A 121 -5.50 12.38 -15.99
C HIS A 121 -4.49 12.37 -14.86
N LEU A 122 -4.91 12.84 -13.69
CA LEU A 122 -4.11 12.75 -12.48
C LEU A 122 -4.17 11.32 -11.93
N PHE A 123 -3.01 10.77 -11.63
CA PHE A 123 -2.83 9.53 -10.89
C PHE A 123 -2.09 9.83 -9.61
N ALA A 124 -2.34 9.03 -8.57
CA ALA A 124 -1.55 9.09 -7.36
C ALA A 124 -1.48 7.73 -6.67
N ALA A 125 -0.33 7.43 -6.10
CA ALA A 125 -0.07 6.17 -5.43
C ALA A 125 1.01 6.31 -4.35
N CYS A 126 1.01 5.36 -3.41
CA CYS A 126 2.12 5.15 -2.48
C CYS A 126 2.63 3.70 -2.59
N GLU A 127 3.96 3.55 -2.54
CA GLU A 127 4.69 2.29 -2.71
C GLU A 127 6.05 2.29 -2.00
#